data_AF-A0A4D6LQC1-F1
#
_entry.id   AF-A0A4D6LQC1-F1
#
_cell.length_a   1.000
_cell.length_b   1.000
_cell.length_c   1.000
_cell.angle_alpha   90.00
_cell.angle_beta   90.00
_cell.angle_gamma   90.00
#
_symmetry.space_group_name_H-M   'P 1'
#
loop_
_entity.id
_entity.type
_entity.pdbx_description
1 polymer ?
#
loop_
_entity_poly.entity_id
_entity_poly.type
_entity_poly.pdbx_seq_one_letter_code
_entity_poly.pdbx_strand_id
1 'polypeptide(L)'
;MGASESTFSSEQTPGDGITTITERSEASDPILERLKSLKITPPILTSPPTEGTLTDILVRKPSSSSLSATVNPKVLLELFSMYRDWQEKKAQEITKRQEDIENKIEVADALAIKLLQRYNHSKSTMKSASQHLSGVHALQVEIGEFKGRLTEVISNCDALCKRIETEGSESLRSSIKPFSIATADQKTGSSSSNLQTVSKINHPPSAEE
;
A
#
# COMPACT_ATOMS: atom_id res chain seq x y z
N MET A 1 -1.50 -28.87 -13.14
CA MET A 1 -0.25 -29.63 -13.36
C MET A 1 0.44 -29.06 -14.58
N GLY A 2 1.75 -28.79 -14.49
CA GLY A 2 2.58 -28.41 -15.64
C GLY A 2 3.24 -27.05 -15.46
N ALA A 3 4.49 -27.06 -15.00
CA ALA A 3 5.34 -25.89 -14.85
C ALA A 3 5.83 -25.38 -16.21
N SER A 4 5.99 -24.07 -16.36
CA SER A 4 6.81 -23.49 -17.43
C SER A 4 8.13 -23.04 -16.83
N GLU A 5 9.18 -23.73 -17.27
CA GLU A 5 10.57 -23.50 -16.94
C GLU A 5 11.04 -22.23 -17.66
N SER A 6 11.44 -21.21 -16.90
CA SER A 6 12.09 -20.01 -17.45
C SER A 6 13.59 -20.20 -17.39
N THR A 7 14.22 -20.36 -18.55
CA THR A 7 15.67 -20.37 -18.73
C THR A 7 16.20 -18.95 -18.50
N PHE A 8 16.92 -18.74 -17.39
CA PHE A 8 17.64 -17.49 -17.14
C PHE A 8 18.93 -17.49 -17.97
N SER A 9 18.97 -16.71 -19.04
CA SER A 9 20.21 -16.32 -19.70
C SER A 9 21.01 -15.43 -18.75
N SER A 10 22.17 -15.94 -18.36
CA SER A 10 23.19 -15.26 -17.57
C SER A 10 23.84 -14.14 -18.39
N GLU A 11 23.31 -12.92 -18.29
CA GLU A 11 24.13 -11.72 -18.46
C GLU A 11 24.83 -11.42 -17.14
N GLN A 12 26.15 -11.50 -17.16
CA GLN A 12 27.03 -11.14 -16.06
C GLN A 12 26.91 -9.64 -15.77
N THR A 13 26.10 -9.29 -14.78
CA THR A 13 26.30 -8.09 -13.97
C THR A 13 26.74 -8.53 -12.58
N PRO A 14 27.86 -8.02 -12.04
CA PRO A 14 28.46 -8.57 -10.84
C PRO A 14 27.62 -8.21 -9.60
N GLY A 15 26.85 -9.21 -9.14
CA GLY A 15 26.74 -9.63 -7.75
C GLY A 15 26.35 -8.60 -6.69
N ASP A 16 25.04 -8.44 -6.50
CA ASP A 16 24.43 -8.04 -5.23
C ASP A 16 24.53 -9.23 -4.25
N GLY A 17 25.71 -9.40 -3.66
CA GLY A 17 25.91 -10.24 -2.48
C GLY A 17 25.88 -9.34 -1.25
N ILE A 18 25.33 -9.82 -0.14
CA ILE A 18 25.44 -9.13 1.15
C ILE A 18 26.92 -8.90 1.45
N THR A 19 27.41 -7.67 1.23
CA THR A 19 28.77 -7.27 1.55
C THR A 19 28.86 -7.04 3.05
N THR A 20 29.31 -8.06 3.78
CA THR A 20 29.84 -7.88 5.13
C THR A 20 31.06 -6.96 5.01
N ILE A 21 31.08 -5.85 5.76
CA ILE A 21 32.20 -4.91 5.80
C ILE A 21 33.36 -5.62 6.52
N THR A 22 34.26 -6.25 5.75
CA THR A 22 35.43 -6.95 6.29
C THR A 22 36.58 -6.01 6.63
N GLU A 23 36.56 -4.79 6.09
CA GLU A 23 37.66 -3.83 6.22
C GLU A 23 37.15 -2.50 6.77
N ARG A 24 37.41 -2.29 8.07
CA ARG A 24 37.25 -0.98 8.71
C ARG A 24 38.41 -0.14 8.21
N SER A 25 38.13 0.93 7.47
CA SER A 25 39.15 1.91 7.05
C SER A 25 40.05 2.24 8.24
N GLU A 26 41.35 1.98 8.08
CA GLU A 26 42.42 2.33 9.03
C GLU A 26 42.72 3.85 9.01
N ALA A 27 41.75 4.65 8.55
CA ALA A 27 41.79 6.10 8.71
C ALA A 27 41.50 6.41 10.17
N SER A 28 42.56 6.69 10.92
CA SER A 28 42.48 7.21 12.28
C SER A 28 41.49 8.38 12.32
N ASP A 29 40.47 8.29 13.18
CA ASP A 29 39.50 9.35 13.36
C ASP A 29 40.24 10.68 13.61
N PRO A 30 40.03 11.72 12.79
CA PRO A 30 40.74 12.98 12.90
C PRO A 30 40.54 13.66 14.27
N ILE A 31 39.45 13.34 14.98
CA ILE A 31 39.22 13.78 16.36
C ILE A 31 40.13 13.02 17.32
N LEU A 32 40.33 11.73 17.10
CA LEU A 32 41.15 10.85 17.92
C LEU A 32 42.64 11.15 17.77
N GLU A 33 43.09 11.51 16.56
CA GLU A 33 44.45 12.07 16.36
C GLU A 33 44.65 13.41 17.06
N ARG A 34 43.66 14.30 17.03
CA ARG A 34 43.73 15.58 17.74
C ARG A 34 43.77 15.39 19.25
N LEU A 35 42.98 14.46 19.79
CA LEU A 35 43.00 14.11 21.22
C LEU A 35 44.34 13.50 21.63
N LYS A 36 44.95 12.64 20.80
CA LYS A 36 46.29 12.10 21.05
C LYS A 36 47.39 13.16 20.96
N SER A 37 47.19 14.19 20.14
CA SER A 37 48.15 15.31 19.96
C SER A 37 48.07 16.37 21.06
N LEU A 38 47.03 16.35 21.89
CA LEU A 38 46.90 17.24 23.05
C LEU A 38 47.94 16.86 24.11
N LYS A 39 48.93 17.73 24.31
CA LYS A 39 49.87 17.63 25.43
C LYS A 39 49.10 17.79 26.74
N ILE A 40 48.99 16.71 27.51
CA ILE A 40 48.51 16.74 28.89
C ILE A 40 49.43 17.69 29.64
N THR A 41 48.91 18.86 29.97
CA THR A 41 49.62 19.84 30.80
C THR A 41 49.73 19.23 32.20
N PRO A 42 50.89 19.36 32.90
CA PRO A 42 51.03 18.83 34.24
C PRO A 42 49.84 19.26 35.11
N PRO A 43 49.30 18.36 35.95
CA PRO A 43 48.15 18.66 36.77
C PRO A 43 48.43 19.93 37.58
N ILE A 44 47.47 20.86 37.56
CA ILE A 44 47.56 22.14 38.29
C ILE A 44 47.78 21.89 39.79
N LEU A 45 47.35 20.73 40.29
CA LEU A 45 47.58 20.27 41.64
C LEU A 45 48.84 19.40 41.69
N THR A 46 49.91 19.96 42.23
CA THR A 46 51.19 19.29 42.47
C THR A 46 51.20 18.38 43.69
N SER A 47 50.06 18.28 44.41
CA SER A 47 49.85 17.36 45.52
C SER A 47 48.46 16.71 45.42
N PRO A 48 48.31 15.45 45.88
CA PRO A 48 47.00 14.82 45.97
C PRO A 48 46.09 15.64 46.90
N PRO A 49 44.82 15.87 46.54
CA PRO A 49 43.87 16.52 47.45
C PRO A 49 43.78 15.68 48.72
N THR A 50 43.99 16.30 49.87
CA THR A 50 43.73 15.65 51.17
C THR A 50 42.28 15.16 51.16
N GLU A 51 42.07 13.86 51.43
CA GLU A 51 40.74 13.22 51.50
C GLU A 51 39.93 13.84 52.64
N GLY A 52 39.25 14.95 52.34
CA GLY A 52 38.26 15.56 53.20
C GLY A 52 36.88 15.01 52.86
N THR A 53 36.16 14.54 53.87
CA THR A 53 34.76 14.10 53.79
C THR A 53 33.91 15.10 53.01
N LEU A 54 32.98 14.63 52.16
CA LEU A 54 32.09 15.43 51.30
C LEU A 54 31.43 16.64 52.01
N THR A 55 31.12 16.50 53.30
CA THR A 55 30.58 17.59 54.14
C THR A 55 31.59 18.72 54.37
N ASP A 56 32.86 18.39 54.51
CA ASP A 56 33.94 19.36 54.67
C ASP A 56 34.24 20.09 53.35
N ILE A 57 33.93 19.50 52.19
CA ILE A 57 34.00 20.16 50.88
C ILE A 57 32.83 21.13 50.67
N LEU A 58 31.62 20.75 51.09
CA LEU A 58 30.42 21.58 50.94
C LEU A 58 30.40 22.80 51.87
N VAL A 59 31.02 22.69 53.06
CA VAL A 59 31.02 23.74 54.09
C VAL A 59 32.27 24.62 54.04
N ARG A 60 33.29 24.25 53.24
CA ARG A 60 34.50 25.05 53.08
C ARG A 60 34.21 26.35 52.32
N LYS A 61 33.97 27.41 53.10
CA LYS A 61 34.15 28.79 52.67
C LYS A 61 35.55 28.89 52.03
N PRO A 62 35.68 29.35 50.77
CA PRO A 62 36.98 29.37 50.10
C PRO A 62 37.94 30.22 50.93
N SER A 63 39.02 29.61 51.41
CA SER A 63 40.11 30.31 52.07
C SER A 63 40.62 31.38 51.13
N SER A 64 40.69 32.62 51.64
CA SER A 64 41.17 33.82 50.97
C SER A 64 42.57 33.63 50.38
N SER A 65 42.65 33.02 49.20
CA SER A 65 43.81 33.04 48.32
C SER A 65 43.63 34.27 47.43
N SER A 66 44.43 35.29 47.73
CA SER A 66 44.42 36.60 47.10
C SER A 66 45.00 36.56 45.69
N LEU A 67 44.22 36.06 44.74
CA LEU A 67 44.20 36.55 43.36
C LEU A 67 42.75 36.53 42.90
N SER A 68 41.99 37.51 43.39
CA SER A 68 40.67 37.80 42.83
C SER A 68 40.90 38.33 41.42
N ALA A 69 40.97 37.43 40.45
CA ALA A 69 40.67 37.73 39.06
C ALA A 69 39.21 38.17 39.04
N THR A 70 38.98 39.41 39.47
CA THR A 70 37.66 39.99 39.69
C THR A 70 37.10 40.25 38.30
N VAL A 71 36.39 39.27 37.77
CA VAL A 71 35.72 39.40 36.48
C VAL A 71 34.75 40.57 36.60
N ASN A 72 34.87 41.54 35.71
CA ASN A 72 34.05 42.75 35.76
C ASN A 72 32.56 42.33 35.69
N PRO A 73 31.74 42.62 36.71
CA PRO A 73 30.35 42.17 36.78
C PRO A 73 29.51 42.66 35.59
N LYS A 74 29.89 43.79 34.99
CA LYS A 74 29.25 44.33 33.78
C LYS A 74 29.48 43.43 32.56
N VAL A 75 30.71 42.92 32.40
CA VAL A 75 31.08 42.01 31.31
C VAL A 75 30.38 40.66 31.48
N LEU A 76 30.25 40.20 32.72
CA LEU A 76 29.51 38.97 33.03
C LEU A 76 28.02 39.10 32.67
N LEU A 77 27.39 40.22 33.02
CA LEU A 77 26.00 40.50 32.67
C LEU A 77 25.79 40.57 31.15
N GLU A 78 26.70 41.23 30.43
CA GLU A 78 26.69 41.31 28.97
C GLU A 78 26.84 39.92 28.33
N LEU A 79 27.73 39.07 28.85
CA LEU A 79 27.89 37.70 28.37
C LEU A 79 26.62 36.87 28.58
N PHE A 80 25.97 36.99 29.75
CA PHE A 80 24.69 36.32 30.01
C PHE A 80 23.57 36.85 29.11
N SER A 81 23.54 38.16 28.83
CA SER A 81 22.59 38.74 27.87
C SER A 81 22.81 38.17 26.47
N MET A 82 24.07 38.16 26.01
CA MET A 82 24.41 37.66 24.68
C MET A 82 24.11 36.15 24.55
N TYR A 83 24.34 35.37 25.61
CA TYR A 83 23.97 33.96 25.67
C TYR A 83 22.45 33.76 25.67
N ARG A 84 21.70 34.56 26.42
CA ARG A 84 20.23 34.55 26.43
C ARG A 84 19.66 34.85 25.04
N ASP A 85 20.15 35.88 24.38
CA ASP A 85 19.72 36.23 23.02
C ASP A 85 20.05 35.14 22.02
N TRP A 86 21.21 34.49 22.18
CA TRP A 86 21.59 33.34 21.36
C TRP A 86 20.66 32.13 21.60
N GLN A 87 20.33 31.84 22.86
CA GLN A 87 19.39 30.78 23.23
C GLN A 87 17.99 31.05 22.66
N GLU A 88 17.49 32.28 22.76
CA GLU A 88 16.20 32.71 22.21
C GLU A 88 16.16 32.50 20.69
N LYS A 89 17.19 32.97 19.97
CA LYS A 89 17.30 32.78 18.52
C LYS A 89 17.34 31.30 18.14
N LYS A 90 18.03 30.47 18.92
CA LYS A 90 18.08 29.02 18.67
C LYS A 90 16.74 28.34 18.92
N ALA A 91 16.03 28.71 19.99
CA ALA A 91 14.68 28.23 20.23
C ALA A 91 13.74 28.61 19.08
N GLN A 92 13.77 29.86 18.61
CA GLN A 92 12.96 30.31 17.48
C GLN A 92 13.29 29.55 16.17
N GLU A 93 14.57 29.30 15.89
CA GLU A 93 15.00 28.52 14.72
C GLU A 93 14.47 27.08 14.78
N ILE A 94 14.52 26.45 15.96
CA ILE A 94 14.01 25.10 16.19
C ILE A 94 12.48 25.08 16.01
N THR A 95 11.76 26.01 16.63
CA THR A 95 10.29 26.09 16.52
C THR A 95 9.86 26.27 15.07
N LYS A 96 10.50 27.17 14.33
CA LYS A 96 10.19 27.39 12.90
C LYS A 96 10.45 26.14 12.06
N ARG A 97 11.55 25.42 12.31
CA ARG A 97 11.86 24.17 11.61
C ARG A 97 10.84 23.08 11.96
N GLN A 98 10.41 23.00 13.22
CA GLN A 98 9.41 22.04 13.66
C GLN A 98 8.06 22.28 12.99
N GLU A 99 7.62 23.55 12.91
CA GLU A 99 6.39 23.96 12.22
C GLU A 99 6.43 23.61 10.72
N ASP A 100 7.54 23.85 10.02
CA ASP A 100 7.71 23.45 8.61
C ASP A 100 7.60 21.93 8.43
N ILE A 101 8.22 21.15 9.33
CA ILE A 101 8.14 19.69 9.29
C ILE A 101 6.71 19.21 9.53
N GLU A 102 6.00 19.78 10.51
CA GLU A 102 4.62 19.44 10.82
C GLU A 102 3.69 19.71 9.63
N ASN A 103 3.78 20.89 9.03
CA ASN A 103 3.03 21.24 7.81
C ASN A 103 3.30 20.25 6.66
N LYS A 104 4.56 19.83 6.47
CA LYS A 104 4.91 18.85 5.43
C LYS A 104 4.36 17.46 5.73
N ILE A 105 4.31 17.07 7.01
CA ILE A 105 3.71 15.80 7.44
C ILE A 105 2.20 15.81 7.17
N GLU A 106 1.50 16.89 7.51
CA GLU A 106 0.06 17.03 7.24
C GLU A 106 -0.26 16.92 5.75
N VAL A 107 0.51 17.60 4.90
CA VAL A 107 0.35 17.51 3.44
C VAL A 107 0.64 16.09 2.94
N ALA A 108 1.69 15.44 3.45
CA ALA A 108 2.03 14.08 3.06
C ALA A 108 0.93 13.07 3.45
N ASP A 109 0.36 13.21 4.66
CA ASP A 109 -0.73 12.35 5.13
C ASP A 109 -2.00 12.53 4.29
N ALA A 110 -2.38 13.79 4.03
CA ALA A 110 -3.52 14.10 3.16
C ALA A 110 -3.34 13.54 1.73
N LEU A 111 -2.12 13.56 1.21
CA LEU A 111 -1.81 12.96 -0.10
C LEU A 111 -1.84 11.42 -0.04
N ALA A 112 -1.32 10.80 1.02
CA ALA A 112 -1.33 9.36 1.20
C ALA A 112 -2.77 8.80 1.25
N ILE A 113 -3.65 9.47 2.00
CA ILE A 113 -5.07 9.10 2.08
C ILE A 113 -5.73 9.21 0.70
N LYS A 114 -5.51 10.31 -0.03
CA LYS A 114 -6.06 10.50 -1.39
C LYS A 114 -5.55 9.43 -2.37
N LEU A 115 -4.28 9.08 -2.28
CA LEU A 115 -3.69 8.04 -3.13
C LEU A 115 -4.32 6.67 -2.84
N LEU A 116 -4.48 6.31 -1.57
CA LEU A 116 -5.12 5.08 -1.16
C LEU A 116 -6.58 5.01 -1.64
N GLN A 117 -7.32 6.11 -1.53
CA GLN A 117 -8.70 6.20 -2.01
C GLN A 117 -8.77 5.97 -3.52
N ARG A 118 -7.92 6.62 -4.32
CA ARG A 118 -7.87 6.41 -5.78
C ARG A 118 -7.48 4.98 -6.14
N TYR A 119 -6.50 4.41 -5.44
CA TYR A 119 -6.09 3.03 -5.65
C TYR A 119 -7.26 2.06 -5.42
N ASN A 120 -7.98 2.21 -4.31
CA ASN A 120 -9.13 1.35 -4.00
C ASN A 120 -10.27 1.50 -5.01
N HIS A 121 -10.54 2.73 -5.46
CA HIS A 121 -11.53 2.97 -6.52
C HIS A 121 -11.12 2.30 -7.85
N SER A 122 -9.86 2.46 -8.26
CA SER A 122 -9.30 1.81 -9.45
C SER A 122 -9.37 0.29 -9.34
N LYS A 123 -9.00 -0.27 -8.20
CA LYS A 123 -9.09 -1.71 -7.92
C LYS A 123 -10.51 -2.23 -8.05
N SER A 124 -11.50 -1.51 -7.50
CA SER A 124 -12.91 -1.90 -7.59
C SER A 124 -13.42 -1.83 -9.02
N THR A 125 -13.10 -0.75 -9.74
CA THR A 125 -13.46 -0.57 -11.16
C THR A 125 -12.85 -1.68 -12.04
N MET A 126 -11.56 -1.98 -11.84
CA MET A 126 -10.87 -3.05 -12.57
C MET A 126 -11.47 -4.43 -12.26
N LYS A 127 -11.85 -4.68 -11.00
CA LYS A 127 -12.53 -5.92 -10.62
C LYS A 127 -13.88 -6.06 -11.31
N SER A 128 -14.68 -4.98 -11.35
CA SER A 128 -15.96 -4.97 -12.07
C SER A 128 -15.76 -5.19 -13.58
N ALA A 129 -14.82 -4.48 -14.21
CA ALA A 129 -14.50 -4.67 -15.62
C ALA A 129 -14.07 -6.12 -15.92
N SER A 130 -13.21 -6.71 -15.08
CA SER A 130 -12.80 -8.11 -15.19
C SER A 130 -13.97 -9.08 -15.08
N GLN A 131 -14.91 -8.83 -14.14
CA GLN A 131 -16.12 -9.64 -14.01
C GLN A 131 -16.99 -9.55 -15.28
N HIS A 132 -17.21 -8.35 -15.83
CA HIS A 132 -17.97 -8.19 -17.07
C HIS A 132 -17.29 -8.90 -18.25
N LEU A 133 -15.98 -8.78 -18.39
CA LEU A 133 -15.22 -9.46 -19.45
C LEU A 133 -15.23 -10.97 -19.30
N SER A 134 -15.29 -11.51 -18.08
CA SER A 134 -15.36 -12.97 -17.87
C SER A 134 -16.61 -13.60 -18.50
N GLY A 135 -17.72 -12.86 -18.59
CA GLY A 135 -18.95 -13.32 -19.24
C GLY A 135 -18.93 -13.24 -20.77
N VAL A 136 -18.00 -12.48 -21.36
CA VAL A 136 -17.96 -12.26 -22.82
C VAL A 136 -17.68 -13.55 -23.58
N HIS A 137 -16.81 -14.43 -23.05
CA HIS A 137 -16.49 -15.69 -23.71
C HIS A 137 -17.70 -16.64 -23.76
N ALA A 138 -18.45 -16.75 -22.66
CA ALA A 138 -19.67 -17.56 -22.61
C ALA A 138 -20.70 -17.06 -23.63
N LEU A 139 -20.95 -15.75 -23.66
CA LEU A 139 -21.86 -15.13 -24.63
C LEU A 139 -21.41 -15.34 -26.08
N GLN A 140 -20.11 -15.24 -26.34
CA GLN A 140 -19.53 -15.48 -27.66
C GLN A 140 -19.79 -16.92 -28.15
N VAL A 141 -19.70 -17.90 -27.25
CA VAL A 141 -20.00 -19.30 -27.57
C VAL A 141 -21.48 -19.48 -27.90
N GLU A 142 -22.39 -18.93 -27.08
CA GLU A 142 -23.84 -19.02 -27.30
C GLU A 142 -24.26 -18.38 -28.64
N ILE A 143 -23.69 -17.21 -28.97
CA ILE A 143 -23.92 -16.54 -30.27
C ILE A 143 -23.42 -17.42 -31.42
N GLY A 144 -22.27 -18.07 -31.26
CA GLY A 144 -21.71 -19.00 -32.24
C GLY A 144 -22.63 -20.21 -32.49
N GLU A 145 -23.14 -20.81 -31.42
CA GLU A 145 -24.07 -21.94 -31.50
C GLU A 145 -25.40 -21.53 -32.17
N PHE A 146 -25.97 -20.40 -31.74
CA PHE A 146 -27.20 -19.87 -32.31
C PHE A 146 -27.06 -19.59 -33.81
N LYS A 147 -25.93 -18.98 -34.22
CA LYS A 147 -25.61 -18.77 -35.63
C LYS A 147 -25.53 -20.08 -36.41
N GLY A 148 -24.94 -21.12 -35.81
CA GLY A 148 -24.89 -22.47 -36.39
C GLY A 148 -26.29 -23.04 -36.64
N ARG A 149 -27.14 -23.05 -35.62
CA ARG A 149 -28.53 -23.53 -35.71
C ARG A 149 -29.34 -22.73 -36.73
N LEU A 150 -29.20 -21.40 -36.77
CA LEU A 150 -29.89 -20.56 -37.74
C LEU A 150 -29.44 -20.87 -39.18
N THR A 151 -28.15 -21.10 -39.38
CA THR A 151 -27.59 -21.48 -40.70
C THR A 151 -28.15 -22.82 -41.15
N GLU A 152 -28.27 -23.78 -40.24
CA GLU A 152 -28.90 -25.08 -40.51
C GLU A 152 -30.38 -24.93 -40.89
N VAL A 153 -31.14 -24.11 -40.16
CA VAL A 153 -32.56 -23.84 -40.48
C VAL A 153 -32.70 -23.20 -41.85
N ILE A 154 -31.89 -22.19 -42.17
CA ILE A 154 -31.91 -21.53 -43.49
C ILE A 154 -31.58 -22.53 -44.59
N SER A 155 -30.52 -23.34 -44.41
CA SER A 155 -30.13 -24.38 -45.36
C SER A 155 -31.24 -25.43 -45.56
N ASN A 156 -31.92 -25.82 -44.48
CA ASN A 156 -33.06 -26.73 -44.53
C ASN A 156 -34.24 -26.12 -45.32
N CYS A 157 -34.56 -24.85 -45.06
CA CYS A 157 -35.57 -24.11 -45.81
C CYS A 157 -35.19 -23.99 -47.30
N ASP A 158 -33.94 -23.68 -47.63
CA ASP A 158 -33.47 -23.62 -49.02
C ASP A 158 -33.58 -24.98 -49.72
N ALA A 159 -33.21 -26.05 -49.03
CA ALA A 159 -33.35 -27.41 -49.54
C ALA A 159 -34.84 -27.79 -49.74
N LEU A 160 -35.72 -27.34 -48.85
CA LEU A 160 -37.17 -27.52 -48.97
C LEU A 160 -37.72 -26.74 -50.17
N CYS A 161 -37.35 -25.47 -50.33
CA CYS A 161 -37.73 -24.64 -51.47
C CYS A 161 -37.32 -25.29 -52.80
N LYS A 162 -36.06 -25.74 -52.92
CA LYS A 162 -35.58 -26.47 -54.10
C LYS A 162 -36.39 -27.75 -54.36
N ARG A 163 -36.75 -28.48 -53.31
CA ARG A 163 -37.55 -29.71 -53.45
C ARG A 163 -38.98 -29.42 -53.92
N ILE A 164 -39.59 -28.34 -53.44
CA ILE A 164 -40.90 -27.87 -53.91
C ILE A 164 -40.83 -27.53 -55.40
N GLU A 165 -39.78 -26.85 -55.84
CA GLU A 165 -39.57 -26.50 -57.25
C GLU A 165 -39.40 -27.73 -58.14
N THR A 166 -38.71 -28.77 -57.68
CA THR A 166 -38.42 -29.97 -58.49
C THR A 166 -39.51 -31.03 -58.46
N GLU A 167 -40.12 -31.29 -57.30
CA GLU A 167 -41.05 -32.41 -57.07
C GLU A 167 -42.52 -31.96 -56.94
N GLY A 168 -42.76 -30.67 -56.73
CA GLY A 168 -44.09 -30.12 -56.45
C GLY A 168 -44.55 -30.31 -55.00
N SER A 169 -45.49 -29.48 -54.55
CA SER A 169 -45.97 -29.44 -53.16
C SER A 169 -46.72 -30.70 -52.70
N GLU A 170 -47.25 -31.48 -53.64
CA GLU A 170 -48.05 -32.68 -53.34
C GLU A 170 -47.18 -33.85 -52.81
N SER A 171 -45.92 -33.97 -53.25
CA SER A 171 -44.95 -34.97 -52.74
C SER A 171 -44.71 -34.77 -51.23
N LEU A 172 -44.51 -33.53 -50.80
CA LEU A 172 -44.27 -33.17 -49.41
C LEU A 172 -45.48 -33.42 -48.50
N ARG A 173 -46.70 -33.17 -49.01
CA ARG A 173 -47.95 -33.44 -48.29
C ARG A 173 -48.11 -34.92 -47.92
N SER A 174 -47.62 -35.82 -48.76
CA SER A 174 -47.66 -37.26 -48.50
C SER A 174 -46.58 -37.73 -47.50
N SER A 175 -45.48 -36.98 -47.36
CA SER A 175 -44.33 -37.31 -46.50
C SER A 175 -44.51 -36.84 -45.05
N ILE A 176 -45.30 -35.80 -44.82
CA ILE A 176 -45.59 -35.29 -43.48
C ILE A 176 -46.52 -36.27 -42.75
N LYS A 177 -45.97 -37.01 -41.79
CA LYS A 177 -46.79 -37.71 -40.79
C LYS A 177 -47.37 -36.66 -39.84
N PRO A 178 -48.71 -36.58 -39.66
CA PRO A 178 -49.27 -35.65 -38.69
C PRO A 178 -48.71 -35.95 -37.30
N PHE A 179 -48.29 -34.90 -36.59
CA PHE A 179 -47.88 -35.02 -35.20
C PHE A 179 -49.09 -35.47 -34.36
N SER A 180 -49.12 -36.73 -33.96
CA SER A 180 -50.11 -37.22 -33.00
C SER A 180 -49.77 -36.66 -31.62
N ILE A 181 -50.51 -35.64 -31.19
CA ILE A 181 -50.57 -35.26 -29.79
C ILE A 181 -51.21 -36.43 -29.05
N ALA A 182 -50.43 -37.11 -28.19
CA ALA A 182 -50.99 -38.04 -27.24
C ALA A 182 -51.84 -37.25 -26.25
N THR A 183 -53.17 -37.32 -26.39
CA THR A 183 -54.10 -36.98 -25.32
C THR A 183 -53.89 -37.99 -24.21
N ALA A 184 -52.95 -37.71 -23.29
CA ALA A 184 -52.88 -38.41 -22.04
C ALA A 184 -54.11 -38.02 -21.21
N ASP A 185 -54.96 -39.01 -20.96
CA ASP A 185 -56.07 -38.92 -20.03
C ASP A 185 -55.61 -38.29 -18.71
N GLN A 186 -56.31 -37.23 -18.34
CA GLN A 186 -56.17 -36.51 -17.09
C GLN A 186 -56.57 -37.44 -15.94
N LYS A 187 -55.60 -38.09 -15.30
CA LYS A 187 -55.79 -38.69 -13.97
C LYS A 187 -54.97 -37.91 -12.95
N THR A 188 -55.68 -36.97 -12.35
CA THR A 188 -55.36 -36.25 -11.13
C THR A 188 -54.78 -37.20 -10.08
N GLY A 189 -53.52 -37.02 -9.74
CA GLY A 189 -52.83 -37.69 -8.65
C GLY A 189 -52.08 -36.64 -7.83
N SER A 190 -52.80 -36.01 -6.92
CA SER A 190 -52.25 -35.08 -5.93
C SER A 190 -51.15 -35.74 -5.11
N SER A 191 -49.95 -35.16 -5.11
CA SER A 191 -48.99 -35.28 -4.01
C SER A 191 -48.24 -33.96 -3.87
N SER A 192 -48.60 -33.27 -2.79
CA SER A 192 -48.02 -32.03 -2.29
C SER A 192 -46.66 -32.29 -1.66
N SER A 193 -45.65 -31.46 -1.96
CA SER A 193 -44.51 -31.22 -1.07
C SER A 193 -43.79 -29.90 -1.39
N ASN A 194 -44.26 -28.85 -0.69
CA ASN A 194 -43.51 -27.73 -0.10
C ASN A 194 -42.21 -27.24 -0.77
N LEU A 195 -42.30 -26.11 -1.48
CA LEU A 195 -41.18 -25.20 -1.73
C LEU A 195 -41.24 -24.02 -0.76
N GLN A 196 -40.24 -23.91 0.11
CA GLN A 196 -40.00 -22.77 1.00
C GLN A 196 -39.86 -21.48 0.20
N THR A 197 -40.73 -20.51 0.48
CA THR A 197 -40.61 -19.14 -0.03
C THR A 197 -39.77 -18.31 0.94
N VAL A 198 -38.58 -17.92 0.49
CA VAL A 198 -37.74 -16.91 1.16
C VAL A 198 -38.41 -15.55 1.01
N SER A 199 -38.86 -14.96 2.13
CA SER A 199 -39.35 -13.58 2.18
C SER A 199 -38.21 -12.59 1.94
N LYS A 200 -38.28 -11.85 0.84
CA LYS A 200 -37.56 -10.59 0.64
C LYS A 200 -38.36 -9.47 1.31
N ILE A 201 -37.83 -8.90 2.39
CA ILE A 201 -38.15 -7.55 2.84
C ILE A 201 -36.93 -6.70 2.54
N ASN A 202 -37.06 -5.78 1.59
CA ASN A 202 -36.09 -4.73 1.33
C ASN A 202 -36.77 -3.39 1.55
N HIS A 203 -36.38 -2.68 2.61
CA HIS A 203 -36.33 -1.22 2.65
C HIS A 203 -35.22 -0.81 3.63
N PRO A 204 -34.35 0.16 3.27
CA PRO A 204 -34.42 1.51 3.86
C PRO A 204 -33.77 2.60 2.96
N PRO A 205 -33.41 3.82 3.43
CA PRO A 205 -33.91 4.61 4.57
C PRO A 205 -34.43 6.01 4.15
N SER A 206 -35.26 6.62 5.01
CA SER A 206 -35.48 8.07 5.03
C SER A 206 -34.41 8.75 5.90
N ALA A 207 -33.95 9.90 5.43
CA ALA A 207 -33.04 10.81 6.11
C ALA A 207 -33.78 11.71 7.11
N GLU A 208 -33.04 12.15 8.13
CA GLU A 208 -33.15 13.36 8.98
C GLU A 208 -32.87 13.01 10.45
N GLU A 209 -31.65 13.26 10.92
CA GLU A 209 -31.24 14.47 11.68
C GLU A 209 -29.71 14.52 11.79
#